data_AF-A0A2Z6B1L9-F1
#
_entry.id   AF-A0A2Z6B1L9-F1
#
_cell.length_a   1.000
_cell.length_b   1.000
_cell.length_c   1.000
_cell.angle_alpha   90.00
_cell.angle_beta   90.00
_cell.angle_gamma   90.00
#
_symmetry.space_group_name_H-M   'P 1'
#
loop_
_entity.id
_entity.type
_entity.pdbx_description
1 polymer ?
#
loop_
_entity_poly.entity_id
_entity_poly.type
_entity_poly.pdbx_seq_one_letter_code
_entity_poly.pdbx_strand_id
1 'polypeptide(L)'
;MSEQDKSYEESIGSDIFNMITSAKQSGLDLDNGFQNEPLSTPKMTIRYLFYGKKALTALPMPNDVKKQLRTANVLGMIEVNGKPVGIHLICVFAKPFGDVASEQESIAALQPKGLTAFATQLKQVMADEFKQAEQDAQSGDKTVH
;
A
#
# COMPACT_ATOMS: atom_id res chain seq x y z
N MET A 1 19.07 5.74 -10.71
CA MET A 1 17.81 4.98 -10.67
C MET A 1 18.01 3.78 -11.57
N SER A 2 17.87 2.57 -11.03
CA SER A 2 18.09 1.35 -11.81
C SER A 2 16.87 1.06 -12.69
N GLU A 3 17.02 0.33 -13.79
CA GLU A 3 15.89 -0.06 -14.67
C GLU A 3 14.81 -0.85 -13.91
N GLN A 4 15.18 -1.54 -12.84
CA GLN A 4 14.26 -2.26 -11.96
C GLN A 4 13.35 -1.32 -11.14
N ASP A 5 13.84 -0.15 -10.73
CA ASP A 5 13.04 0.84 -10.00
C ASP A 5 11.92 1.39 -10.89
N LYS A 6 12.26 1.72 -12.15
CA LYS A 6 11.27 2.23 -13.12
C LYS A 6 10.17 1.22 -13.41
N SER A 7 10.54 -0.04 -13.67
CA SER A 7 9.56 -1.10 -13.93
C SER A 7 8.64 -1.36 -12.74
N TYR A 8 9.14 -1.22 -11.51
CA TYR A 8 8.34 -1.33 -10.30
C TYR A 8 7.38 -0.16 -10.12
N GLU A 9 7.82 1.08 -10.32
CA GLU A 9 6.98 2.28 -10.30
C GLU A 9 5.86 2.19 -11.35
N GLU A 10 6.17 1.75 -12.57
CA GLU A 10 5.19 1.55 -13.64
C GLU A 10 4.14 0.50 -13.27
N SER A 11 4.56 -0.63 -12.71
CA SER A 11 3.65 -1.69 -12.25
C SER A 11 2.70 -1.17 -11.16
N ILE A 12 3.22 -0.50 -10.14
CA ILE A 12 2.40 0.01 -9.03
C ILE A 12 1.48 1.14 -9.50
N GLY A 13 1.95 2.02 -10.38
CA GLY A 13 1.12 3.07 -10.98
C GLY A 13 -0.03 2.49 -11.81
N SER A 14 0.22 1.44 -12.59
CA SER A 14 -0.81 0.72 -13.33
C SER A 14 -1.81 0.03 -12.40
N ASP A 15 -1.33 -0.66 -11.35
CA ASP A 15 -2.20 -1.30 -10.35
C ASP A 15 -3.11 -0.29 -9.65
N ILE A 16 -2.59 0.88 -9.26
CA ILE A 16 -3.37 1.97 -8.66
C ILE A 16 -4.47 2.44 -9.61
N PHE A 17 -4.15 2.66 -10.88
CA PHE A 17 -5.14 3.07 -11.87
C PHE A 17 -6.23 2.01 -12.07
N ASN A 18 -5.84 0.74 -12.17
CA ASN A 18 -6.77 -0.37 -12.32
C ASN A 18 -7.69 -0.49 -11.10
N MET A 19 -7.16 -0.35 -9.88
CA MET A 19 -7.97 -0.34 -8.66
C MET A 19 -8.99 0.80 -8.63
N ILE A 20 -8.59 2.02 -9.01
CA ILE A 20 -9.50 3.17 -9.12
C ILE A 20 -10.59 2.89 -10.16
N THR A 21 -10.21 2.36 -11.32
CA THR A 21 -11.13 2.05 -12.41
C THR A 21 -12.13 0.97 -12.02
N SER A 22 -11.67 -0.11 -11.40
CA SER A 22 -12.54 -1.18 -10.90
C SER A 22 -13.49 -0.69 -9.82
N ALA A 23 -13.03 0.17 -8.90
CA ALA A 23 -13.89 0.77 -7.89
C ALA A 23 -14.98 1.66 -8.52
N LYS A 24 -14.61 2.48 -9.52
CA LYS A 24 -15.55 3.29 -10.31
C LYS A 24 -16.60 2.44 -11.02
N GLN A 25 -16.17 1.37 -11.68
CA GLN A 25 -17.05 0.44 -12.40
C GLN A 25 -18.00 -0.33 -11.45
N SER A 26 -17.57 -0.57 -10.22
CA SER A 26 -18.38 -1.23 -9.18
C SER A 26 -19.40 -0.30 -8.52
N GLY A 27 -19.46 0.98 -8.92
CA GLY A 27 -20.34 1.97 -8.33
C GLY A 27 -19.94 2.38 -6.91
N LEU A 28 -18.70 2.14 -6.51
CA LEU A 28 -18.20 2.60 -5.21
C LEU A 28 -18.09 4.12 -5.21
N ASP A 29 -18.49 4.72 -4.09
CA ASP A 29 -18.25 6.13 -3.83
C ASP A 29 -16.77 6.36 -3.50
N LEU A 30 -16.01 6.82 -4.48
CA LEU A 30 -14.59 7.06 -4.36
C LEU A 30 -14.26 8.25 -3.44
N ASP A 31 -15.21 9.16 -3.20
CA ASP A 31 -15.00 10.34 -2.36
C ASP A 31 -15.05 10.00 -0.86
N ASN A 32 -15.84 8.98 -0.49
CA ASN A 32 -15.86 8.42 0.87
C ASN A 32 -14.65 7.53 1.17
N GLY A 33 -13.90 7.18 0.13
CA GLY A 33 -12.72 6.34 0.22
C GLY A 33 -13.05 4.85 0.20
N PHE A 34 -12.06 4.06 -0.18
CA PHE A 34 -12.17 2.61 -0.31
C PHE A 34 -10.83 1.95 0.00
N GLN A 35 -10.85 0.63 0.16
CA GLN A 35 -9.65 -0.16 0.40
C GLN A 35 -9.60 -1.35 -0.54
N ASN A 36 -8.38 -1.78 -0.85
CA ASN A 36 -8.11 -3.01 -1.59
C ASN A 36 -7.07 -3.84 -0.82
N GLU A 37 -7.24 -5.15 -0.81
CA GLU A 37 -6.42 -6.10 -0.03
C GLU A 37 -5.78 -7.11 -1.00
N PRO A 38 -4.75 -6.71 -1.76
CA PRO A 38 -4.15 -7.56 -2.80
C PRO A 38 -3.51 -8.83 -2.23
N LEU A 39 -3.12 -8.82 -0.95
CA LEU A 39 -2.58 -9.98 -0.25
C LEU A 39 -3.17 -10.03 1.15
N SER A 40 -3.80 -11.15 1.50
CA SER A 40 -4.23 -11.42 2.85
C SER A 40 -3.97 -12.88 3.18
N THR A 41 -3.18 -13.10 4.23
CA THR A 41 -2.82 -14.40 4.78
C THR A 41 -3.08 -14.36 6.28
N PRO A 42 -3.13 -15.51 6.99
CA PRO A 42 -3.31 -15.51 8.44
C PRO A 42 -2.25 -14.72 9.21
N LYS A 43 -1.02 -14.61 8.67
CA LYS A 43 0.10 -13.93 9.33
C LYS A 43 0.32 -12.51 8.83
N MET A 44 -0.07 -12.20 7.61
CA MET A 44 0.26 -10.93 6.96
C MET A 44 -0.84 -10.46 6.01
N THR A 45 -1.14 -9.16 6.06
CA THR A 45 -2.06 -8.50 5.14
C THR A 45 -1.39 -7.25 4.55
N ILE A 46 -1.54 -7.05 3.25
CA ILE A 46 -1.18 -5.82 2.55
C ILE A 46 -2.48 -5.16 2.13
N ARG A 47 -2.65 -3.88 2.50
CA ARG A 47 -3.80 -3.09 2.09
C ARG A 47 -3.37 -1.82 1.37
N TYR A 48 -4.10 -1.45 0.33
CA TYR A 48 -4.09 -0.13 -0.26
C TYR A 48 -5.32 0.64 0.21
N LEU A 49 -5.10 1.79 0.83
CA LEU A 49 -6.14 2.65 1.38
C LEU A 49 -6.27 3.90 0.52
N PHE A 50 -7.43 4.10 -0.08
CA PHE A 50 -7.74 5.21 -0.97
C PHE A 50 -8.63 6.19 -0.22
N TYR A 51 -8.08 7.35 0.15
CA TYR A 51 -8.83 8.35 0.92
C TYR A 51 -8.59 9.78 0.45
N GLY A 52 -9.66 10.57 0.50
CA GLY A 52 -9.58 12.01 0.32
C GLY A 52 -8.83 12.70 1.47
N LYS A 53 -8.31 13.91 1.20
CA LYS A 53 -7.59 14.72 2.21
C LYS A 53 -8.33 14.84 3.53
N LYS A 54 -9.63 15.14 3.46
CA LYS A 54 -10.47 15.45 4.63
C LYS A 54 -10.52 14.27 5.61
N ALA A 55 -10.77 13.07 5.09
CA ALA A 55 -10.81 11.83 5.88
C ALA A 55 -9.47 11.57 6.58
N LEU A 56 -8.37 11.76 5.87
CA LEU A 56 -7.02 11.56 6.40
C LEU A 56 -6.64 12.62 7.44
N THR A 57 -6.97 13.90 7.23
CA THR A 57 -6.60 14.96 8.17
C THR A 57 -7.26 14.84 9.54
N ALA A 58 -8.41 14.15 9.62
CA ALA A 58 -9.09 13.84 10.87
C ALA A 58 -8.35 12.80 11.74
N LEU A 59 -7.42 12.05 11.14
CA LEU A 59 -6.61 11.07 11.85
C LEU A 59 -5.41 11.73 12.56
N PRO A 60 -4.92 11.13 13.67
CA PRO A 60 -3.75 11.59 14.40
C PRO A 60 -2.45 11.24 13.64
N MET A 61 -2.24 11.87 12.48
CA MET A 61 -1.01 11.71 11.69
C MET A 61 0.07 12.76 12.01
N PRO A 62 1.36 12.43 11.79
CA PRO A 62 2.44 13.40 11.87
C PRO A 62 2.21 14.59 10.92
N ASN A 63 2.57 15.79 11.36
CA ASN A 63 2.35 17.03 10.59
C ASN A 63 3.03 17.01 9.22
N ASP A 64 4.19 16.36 9.10
CA ASP A 64 4.92 16.29 7.83
C ASP A 64 4.19 15.43 6.80
N VAL A 65 3.53 14.35 7.23
CA VAL A 65 2.66 13.54 6.37
C VAL A 65 1.41 14.35 5.98
N LYS A 66 0.79 15.07 6.93
CA LYS A 66 -0.39 15.91 6.66
C LYS A 66 -0.13 16.99 5.59
N LYS A 67 1.07 17.55 5.55
CA LYS A 67 1.48 18.56 4.53
C LYS A 67 1.62 17.96 3.12
N GLN A 68 1.92 16.68 3.02
CA GLN A 68 2.06 15.98 1.74
C GLN A 68 0.71 15.60 1.14
N LEU A 69 -0.33 15.46 1.98
CA LEU A 69 -1.68 15.10 1.51
C LEU A 69 -2.21 16.10 0.47
N ARG A 70 -2.79 15.54 -0.59
CA ARG A 70 -3.51 16.24 -1.66
C ARG A 70 -4.97 15.80 -1.70
N THR A 71 -5.69 16.16 -2.74
CA THR A 71 -7.13 15.93 -2.89
C THR A 71 -7.49 14.46 -2.66
N ALA A 72 -6.79 13.55 -3.34
CA ALA A 72 -6.94 12.11 -3.16
C ALA A 72 -5.56 11.46 -2.90
N ASN A 73 -5.50 10.46 -2.03
CA ASN A 73 -4.25 9.90 -1.54
C ASN A 73 -4.36 8.38 -1.40
N VAL A 74 -3.30 7.67 -1.78
CA VAL A 74 -3.19 6.22 -1.60
C VAL A 74 -2.12 5.93 -0.56
N LEU A 75 -2.50 5.17 0.48
CA LEU A 75 -1.60 4.67 1.50
C LEU A 75 -1.39 3.17 1.30
N GLY A 76 -0.14 2.71 1.32
CA GLY A 76 0.21 1.30 1.45
C GLY A 76 0.35 0.93 2.92
N MET A 77 -0.47 0.00 3.40
CA MET A 77 -0.44 -0.52 4.77
C MET A 77 0.04 -1.96 4.76
N ILE A 78 0.93 -2.27 5.71
CA ILE A 78 1.40 -3.64 5.97
C ILE A 78 0.95 -3.99 7.38
N GLU A 79 0.25 -5.11 7.51
CA GLU A 79 -0.19 -5.69 8.78
C GLU A 79 0.48 -7.04 8.98
N VAL A 80 0.93 -7.30 10.20
CA VAL A 80 1.49 -8.59 10.63
C VAL A 80 0.74 -9.02 11.88
N ASN A 81 0.19 -10.24 11.87
CA ASN A 81 -0.63 -10.80 12.94
C ASN A 81 -1.77 -9.84 13.36
N GLY A 82 -2.43 -9.23 12.36
CA GLY A 82 -3.54 -8.29 12.56
C GLY A 82 -3.15 -6.92 13.13
N LYS A 83 -1.86 -6.60 13.22
CA LYS A 83 -1.37 -5.30 13.70
C LYS A 83 -0.70 -4.52 12.57
N PRO A 84 -1.03 -3.23 12.36
CA PRO A 84 -0.34 -2.42 11.37
C PRO A 84 1.10 -2.20 11.82
N VAL A 85 2.05 -2.66 11.01
CA VAL A 85 3.49 -2.45 11.24
C VAL A 85 4.04 -1.31 10.41
N GLY A 86 3.35 -0.92 9.34
CA GLY A 86 3.75 0.20 8.48
C GLY A 86 2.56 0.78 7.72
N ILE A 87 2.56 2.10 7.56
CA ILE A 87 1.62 2.85 6.71
C ILE A 87 2.42 3.92 5.97
N HIS A 88 2.38 3.89 4.64
CA HIS A 88 3.22 4.71 3.77
C HIS A 88 2.37 5.46 2.75
N LEU A 89 2.62 6.76 2.57
CA LEU A 89 1.99 7.54 1.50
C LEU A 89 2.69 7.25 0.18
N ILE A 90 2.04 6.47 -0.69
CA ILE A 90 2.65 5.96 -1.92
C ILE A 90 2.18 6.69 -3.18
N CYS A 91 1.04 7.38 -3.14
CA CYS A 91 0.52 8.13 -4.29
C CYS A 91 -0.37 9.30 -3.83
N VAL A 92 -0.28 10.45 -4.51
CA VAL A 92 -1.09 11.64 -4.22
C VAL A 92 -1.58 12.32 -5.50
N PHE A 93 -2.89 12.55 -5.58
CA PHE A 93 -3.53 13.22 -6.70
C PHE A 93 -4.00 14.62 -6.31
N ALA A 94 -3.77 15.59 -7.20
CA ALA A 94 -4.31 16.94 -7.06
C ALA A 94 -5.84 17.00 -7.32
N LYS A 95 -6.44 15.92 -7.82
CA LYS A 95 -7.85 15.78 -8.18
C LYS A 95 -8.50 14.57 -7.48
N PRO A 96 -9.84 14.49 -7.43
CA PRO A 96 -10.55 13.32 -6.91
C PRO A 96 -10.23 12.05 -7.71
N PHE A 97 -10.40 10.88 -7.08
CA PHE A 97 -10.16 9.60 -7.75
C PHE A 97 -11.06 9.39 -8.98
N GLY A 98 -12.29 9.91 -8.96
CA GLY A 98 -13.24 9.82 -10.08
C GLY A 98 -12.76 10.50 -11.37
N ASP A 99 -11.84 11.45 -11.25
CA ASP A 99 -11.30 12.28 -12.33
C ASP A 99 -9.92 11.82 -12.83
N VAL A 100 -9.38 10.72 -12.28
CA VAL A 100 -8.14 10.11 -12.78
C VAL A 100 -8.45 9.42 -14.11
N ALA A 101 -7.77 9.86 -15.17
CA ALA A 101 -8.13 9.52 -16.55
C ALA A 101 -7.20 8.48 -17.19
N SER A 102 -5.99 8.29 -16.66
CA SER A 102 -5.03 7.33 -17.22
C SER A 102 -4.02 6.78 -16.21
N GLU A 103 -3.36 5.69 -16.61
CA GLU A 103 -2.23 5.10 -15.88
C GLU A 103 -1.07 6.08 -15.70
N GLN A 104 -0.78 6.90 -16.70
CA GLN A 104 0.32 7.88 -16.65
C GLN A 104 0.10 8.92 -15.55
N GLU A 105 -1.16 9.30 -15.29
CA GLU A 105 -1.48 10.18 -14.16
C GLU A 105 -1.22 9.51 -12.82
N SER A 106 -1.45 8.20 -12.71
CA SER A 106 -1.19 7.43 -11.50
C SER A 106 0.31 7.25 -11.27
N ILE A 107 1.08 6.96 -12.32
CA ILE A 107 2.55 6.89 -12.27
C ILE A 107 3.14 8.25 -11.87
N ALA A 108 2.68 9.34 -12.47
CA ALA A 108 3.16 10.69 -12.14
C ALA A 108 2.77 11.14 -10.71
N ALA A 109 1.71 10.57 -10.15
CA ALA A 109 1.23 10.85 -8.80
C ALA A 109 1.96 10.04 -7.71
N LEU A 110 2.78 9.05 -8.09
CA LEU A 110 3.55 8.24 -7.14
C LEU A 110 4.47 9.11 -6.29
N GLN A 111 4.69 8.65 -5.06
CA GLN A 111 5.60 9.26 -4.10
C GLN A 111 6.83 8.36 -3.93
N PRO A 112 7.94 8.62 -4.65
CA PRO A 112 9.08 7.70 -4.70
C PRO A 112 9.61 7.33 -3.31
N LYS A 113 9.72 8.32 -2.41
CA LYS A 113 10.17 8.08 -1.02
C LYS A 113 9.24 7.13 -0.25
N GLY A 114 7.93 7.32 -0.38
CA GLY A 114 6.94 6.47 0.28
C GLY A 114 6.90 5.08 -0.33
N LEU A 115 7.03 4.98 -1.65
CA LEU A 115 7.08 3.70 -2.35
C LEU A 115 8.33 2.88 -1.98
N THR A 116 9.50 3.53 -1.95
CA THR A 116 10.74 2.88 -1.48
C THR A 116 10.60 2.41 -0.03
N ALA A 117 10.08 3.25 0.87
CA ALA A 117 9.89 2.88 2.28
C ALA A 117 8.92 1.70 2.43
N PHE A 118 7.81 1.71 1.69
CA PHE A 118 6.86 0.61 1.63
C PHE A 118 7.51 -0.69 1.13
N ALA A 119 8.21 -0.64 0.00
CA ALA A 119 8.87 -1.81 -0.59
C ALA A 119 9.98 -2.37 0.31
N THR A 120 10.76 -1.51 0.96
CA THR A 120 11.80 -1.93 1.92
C THR A 120 11.18 -2.63 3.12
N GLN A 121 10.15 -2.05 3.72
CA GLN A 121 9.48 -2.69 4.85
C GLN A 121 8.80 -4.00 4.46
N LEU A 122 8.19 -4.05 3.27
CA LEU A 122 7.57 -5.25 2.75
C LEU A 122 8.59 -6.39 2.60
N LYS A 123 9.75 -6.11 2.00
CA LYS A 123 10.85 -7.07 1.87
C LYS A 123 11.34 -7.56 3.23
N GLN A 124 11.43 -6.67 4.21
CA GLN A 124 11.84 -7.04 5.57
C GLN A 124 10.83 -7.99 6.21
N VAL A 125 9.54 -7.66 6.19
CA VAL A 125 8.48 -8.49 6.75
C VAL A 125 8.47 -9.88 6.09
N MET A 126 8.58 -9.95 4.76
CA MET A 126 8.64 -11.22 4.04
C MET A 126 9.88 -12.05 4.41
N ALA A 127 11.04 -11.42 4.57
CA ALA A 127 12.25 -12.11 4.98
C ALA A 127 12.16 -12.65 6.41
N ASP A 128 11.52 -11.92 7.32
CA ASP A 128 11.32 -12.34 8.70
C ASP A 128 10.30 -13.49 8.80
N GLU A 129 9.21 -13.44 8.03
CA GLU A 129 8.24 -14.53 7.91
C GLU A 129 8.89 -15.81 7.37
N PHE A 130 9.74 -15.71 6.35
CA PHE A 130 10.44 -16.88 5.79
C PHE A 130 11.37 -17.53 6.81
N LYS A 131 12.17 -16.72 7.52
CA LYS A 131 13.06 -17.21 8.59
C LYS A 131 12.30 -17.89 9.72
N GLN A 132 11.15 -17.33 10.12
CA GLN A 132 10.30 -17.94 11.15
C GLN A 132 9.74 -19.28 10.68
N ALA A 133 9.29 -19.38 9.43
CA ALA A 133 8.80 -20.65 8.87
C ALA A 133 9.90 -21.73 8.84
N GLU A 134 11.15 -21.37 8.53
CA GLU A 134 12.30 -22.29 8.60
C GLU A 134 12.59 -22.75 10.04
N GLN A 135 12.50 -21.85 11.03
CA GLN A 135 12.70 -22.16 12.45
C GLN A 135 11.60 -23.05 13.02
N ASP A 136 10.34 -22.78 12.66
CA ASP A 136 9.18 -23.60 13.05
C ASP A 136 9.30 -25.02 12.46
N ALA A 137 9.75 -25.15 11.20
CA ALA A 137 9.96 -26.44 10.55
C ALA A 137 11.11 -27.26 11.18
N GLN A 138 12.17 -26.60 11.67
CA GLN A 138 13.28 -27.27 12.36
C GLN A 138 12.98 -27.62 13.83
N SER A 139 12.04 -26.92 14.46
CA SER A 139 11.68 -27.13 15.86
C SER A 139 10.57 -28.19 16.04
N GLY A 140 9.77 -28.43 15.00
CA GLY A 140 8.70 -29.44 15.00
C GLY A 140 9.16 -30.91 14.95
N ASP A 141 10.45 -31.17 14.72
CA ASP A 141 11.03 -32.53 14.59
C ASP A 141 11.61 -33.08 15.92
N LYS A 142 11.41 -32.40 17.06
CA LYS A 142 12.02 -32.77 18.37
C LYS A 142 11.07 -33.31 19.44
N THR A 143 9.87 -33.74 19.09
CA THR A 143 8.94 -34.36 20.06
C THR A 143 8.35 -35.67 19.55
N VAL A 144 9.19 -36.71 19.50
CA VAL A 144 8.77 -38.10 19.76
C VAL A 144 9.93 -38.81 20.48
N HIS A 145 9.89 -38.84 21.81
CA HIS A 145 10.60 -39.80 22.63
C HIS A 145 9.64 -40.40 23.65
#